data_AF-A5W2A0-F1
#
_entry.id   AF-A5W2A0-F1
#
_cell.length_a   1.000
_cell.length_b   1.000
_cell.length_c   1.000
_cell.angle_alpha   90.00
_cell.angle_beta   90.00
_cell.angle_gamma   90.00
#
_symmetry.space_group_name_H-M   'P 1'
#
loop_
_entity.id
_entity.type
_entity.pdbx_description
1 polymer ?
#
loop_
_entity_poly.entity_id
_entity_poly.type
_entity_poly.pdbx_seq_one_letter_code
_entity_poly.pdbx_strand_id
1 'polypeptide(L)'
;MKPHPLLLATLLLALVVPTGCTSLSRMSQVAMDHSLPIGPPKDHPTEVAFSINASPTLNGNPNSLDVAAEQDSALEPSPYAVTLSAGDPYALTEKIGVLFEYLQAQFPAMSPVELDEGDESDPARSPQEESGPGSYDDPQVALTLPRTTSVASALVATPINITILQLRDDSLLRNTVYQLLEQDPAKALRSTYIRSDDYLLRPGQFKYIPFEPIHAETRFVAVIADYRGHENASWRQVLRIPPRGRQIMLSVLVNDTHIVLKEED
;
A
#
# COMPACT_ATOMS: atom_id res chain seq x y z
N MET A 1 -91.65 13.35 -4.99
CA MET A 1 -90.75 14.39 -4.44
C MET A 1 -89.31 13.93 -4.65
N LYS A 2 -88.50 14.70 -5.38
CA LYS A 2 -87.06 14.47 -5.59
C LYS A 2 -86.28 15.00 -4.38
N PRO A 3 -85.23 14.29 -3.94
CA PRO A 3 -83.86 14.82 -3.98
C PRO A 3 -82.85 13.69 -4.31
N HIS A 4 -81.59 13.83 -4.72
CA HIS A 4 -80.66 14.90 -5.10
C HIS A 4 -79.48 14.12 -5.74
N PRO A 5 -79.01 14.42 -6.97
CA PRO A 5 -77.83 13.76 -7.53
C PRO A 5 -76.61 14.66 -7.28
N LEU A 6 -75.92 14.49 -6.16
CA LEU A 6 -74.73 15.28 -5.84
C LEU A 6 -73.86 14.51 -4.83
N LEU A 7 -73.39 13.32 -5.23
CA LEU A 7 -72.36 12.60 -4.46
C LEU A 7 -71.55 11.62 -5.32
N LEU A 8 -71.35 11.96 -6.60
CA LEU A 8 -70.55 11.13 -7.51
C LEU A 8 -69.43 11.91 -8.24
N ALA A 9 -69.14 13.14 -7.80
CA ALA A 9 -68.18 14.03 -8.47
C ALA A 9 -66.90 14.33 -7.65
N THR A 10 -66.66 13.64 -6.53
CA THR A 10 -65.46 13.88 -5.69
C THR A 10 -64.58 12.65 -5.46
N LEU A 11 -64.80 11.55 -6.18
CA LEU A 11 -63.99 10.32 -6.07
C LEU A 11 -63.05 10.08 -7.27
N LEU A 12 -62.61 11.14 -7.97
CA LEU A 12 -61.73 10.98 -9.14
C LEU A 12 -60.59 12.02 -9.20
N LEU A 13 -60.07 12.46 -8.04
CA LEU A 13 -58.95 13.41 -7.99
C LEU A 13 -57.89 13.13 -6.91
N ALA A 14 -57.72 11.88 -6.45
CA ALA A 14 -56.74 11.58 -5.39
C ALA A 14 -55.90 10.32 -5.65
N LEU A 15 -55.55 10.03 -6.90
CA LEU A 15 -54.63 8.94 -7.26
C LEU A 15 -53.60 9.41 -8.30
N VAL A 16 -52.85 10.46 -7.95
CA VAL A 16 -51.53 10.70 -8.56
C VAL A 16 -50.55 10.97 -7.42
N VAL A 17 -50.07 9.89 -6.82
CA VAL A 17 -48.89 9.92 -5.96
C VAL A 17 -47.71 9.63 -6.87
N PRO A 18 -46.83 10.59 -7.20
CA PRO A 18 -45.60 10.30 -7.92
C PRO A 18 -44.57 9.74 -6.93
N THR A 19 -44.74 8.50 -6.51
CA THR A 19 -43.66 7.72 -5.88
C THR A 19 -42.83 7.11 -7.00
N GLY A 20 -41.83 7.84 -7.50
CA GLY A 20 -40.98 7.29 -8.56
C GLY A 20 -39.99 8.26 -9.21
N CYS A 21 -39.27 9.06 -8.42
CA CYS A 21 -38.16 9.87 -8.94
C CYS A 21 -36.85 9.53 -8.22
N THR A 22 -36.25 8.37 -8.52
CA THR A 22 -34.83 8.10 -8.19
C THR A 22 -34.03 7.45 -9.34
N SER A 23 -34.64 7.20 -10.51
CA SER A 23 -33.96 6.51 -11.62
C SER A 23 -33.42 7.44 -12.72
N LEU A 24 -33.75 8.73 -12.72
CA LEU A 24 -33.37 9.63 -13.83
C LEU A 24 -32.00 10.30 -13.65
N SER A 25 -31.47 10.41 -12.42
CA SER A 25 -30.22 11.12 -12.14
C SER A 25 -28.97 10.38 -12.61
N ARG A 26 -28.99 9.05 -12.71
CA ARG A 26 -27.84 8.26 -13.19
C ARG A 26 -27.75 8.13 -14.71
N MET A 27 -28.84 8.38 -15.45
CA MET A 27 -28.79 8.26 -16.92
C MET A 27 -27.94 9.36 -17.56
N SER A 28 -27.82 10.54 -16.95
CA SER A 28 -26.98 11.63 -17.51
C SER A 28 -25.51 11.55 -17.09
N GLN A 29 -25.15 10.75 -16.08
CA GLN A 29 -23.76 10.56 -15.65
C GLN A 29 -22.99 9.58 -16.55
N VAL A 30 -23.69 8.63 -17.19
CA VAL A 30 -23.07 7.63 -18.07
C VAL A 30 -22.63 8.21 -19.42
N ALA A 31 -23.16 9.37 -19.82
CA ALA A 31 -22.79 10.02 -21.08
C ALA A 31 -21.42 10.73 -21.05
N MET A 32 -20.79 10.89 -19.88
CA MET A 32 -19.52 11.62 -19.74
C MET A 32 -18.33 10.79 -19.25
N ASP A 33 -18.56 9.54 -18.81
CA ASP A 33 -17.48 8.65 -18.39
C ASP A 33 -17.72 7.24 -18.94
N HIS A 34 -17.09 6.98 -20.10
CA HIS A 34 -17.14 5.69 -20.79
C HIS A 34 -16.44 4.55 -20.01
N SER A 35 -15.82 4.85 -18.86
CA SER A 35 -15.16 3.89 -17.99
C SER A 35 -16.14 3.17 -17.05
N LEU A 36 -17.39 3.64 -16.95
CA LEU A 36 -18.37 3.08 -16.03
C LEU A 36 -19.03 1.81 -16.62
N PRO A 37 -18.92 0.66 -15.95
CA PRO A 37 -19.40 -0.61 -16.50
C PRO A 37 -20.94 -0.66 -16.51
N ILE A 38 -21.50 -1.03 -17.67
CA ILE A 38 -22.94 -1.01 -17.95
C ILE A 38 -23.54 -2.37 -17.64
N GLY A 39 -24.22 -2.52 -16.50
CA GLY A 39 -24.89 -3.76 -16.12
C GLY A 39 -25.04 -3.92 -14.59
N PRO A 40 -25.91 -4.82 -14.11
CA PRO A 40 -25.97 -5.18 -12.70
C PRO A 40 -24.58 -5.59 -12.17
N PRO A 41 -24.21 -5.24 -10.92
CA PRO A 41 -22.90 -5.57 -10.35
C PRO A 41 -22.49 -7.03 -10.51
N LYS A 42 -23.45 -7.96 -10.58
CA LYS A 42 -23.23 -9.41 -10.68
C LYS A 42 -22.76 -9.90 -12.06
N ASP A 43 -22.91 -9.08 -13.10
CA ASP A 43 -22.65 -9.49 -14.48
C ASP A 43 -21.24 -9.10 -14.97
N HIS A 44 -20.54 -8.23 -14.23
CA HIS A 44 -19.18 -7.83 -14.54
C HIS A 44 -18.15 -8.89 -14.11
N PRO A 45 -17.04 -9.05 -14.85
CA PRO A 45 -15.92 -9.84 -14.36
C PRO A 45 -15.43 -9.25 -13.03
N THR A 46 -14.96 -10.09 -12.12
CA THR A 46 -14.30 -9.59 -10.92
C THR A 46 -13.03 -8.84 -11.33
N GLU A 47 -12.76 -7.70 -10.72
CA GLU A 47 -11.52 -6.97 -10.90
C GLU A 47 -10.64 -7.16 -9.67
N VAL A 48 -9.35 -7.36 -9.89
CA VAL A 48 -8.38 -7.57 -8.82
C VAL A 48 -7.26 -6.55 -8.95
N ALA A 49 -6.94 -5.89 -7.85
CA ALA A 49 -5.73 -5.08 -7.69
C ALA A 49 -4.79 -5.76 -6.69
N PHE A 50 -3.49 -5.45 -6.79
CA PHE A 50 -2.48 -6.01 -5.89
C PHE A 50 -1.65 -4.92 -5.21
N SER A 51 -1.52 -5.00 -3.89
CA SER A 51 -0.56 -4.23 -3.09
C SER A 51 0.57 -5.17 -2.66
N ILE A 52 1.73 -5.06 -3.32
CA ILE A 52 2.86 -5.96 -3.09
C ILE A 52 3.92 -5.23 -2.25
N ASN A 53 4.29 -5.82 -1.11
CA ASN A 53 5.29 -5.29 -0.21
C ASN A 53 6.40 -6.32 0.01
N ALA A 54 7.62 -5.96 -0.37
CA ALA A 54 8.81 -6.79 -0.20
C ALA A 54 9.62 -6.36 1.03
N SER A 55 10.03 -7.33 1.85
CA SER A 55 10.90 -7.11 3.01
C SER A 55 12.23 -6.44 2.61
N PRO A 56 12.82 -5.56 3.43
CA PRO A 56 14.17 -5.04 3.22
C PRO A 56 15.28 -6.10 3.30
N THR A 57 15.02 -7.23 3.98
CA THR A 57 15.95 -8.36 4.15
C THR A 57 15.66 -9.52 3.18
N LEU A 58 14.88 -9.25 2.13
CA LEU A 58 14.36 -10.23 1.18
C LEU A 58 15.45 -11.07 0.50
N ASN A 59 15.19 -12.39 0.45
CA ASN A 59 15.98 -13.37 -0.32
C ASN A 59 17.49 -13.24 -0.06
N GLY A 60 17.85 -13.01 1.20
CA GLY A 60 19.21 -12.75 1.63
C GLY A 60 20.15 -13.92 1.30
N ASN A 61 21.35 -13.60 0.81
CA ASN A 61 22.36 -14.62 0.49
C ASN A 61 23.07 -15.10 1.78
N PRO A 62 22.98 -16.40 2.17
CA PRO A 62 23.64 -16.94 3.37
C PRO A 62 25.16 -16.92 3.31
N ASN A 63 25.73 -16.82 2.11
CA ASN A 63 27.17 -16.69 1.89
C ASN A 63 27.60 -15.24 1.66
N SER A 64 26.75 -14.27 2.02
CA SER A 64 27.17 -12.87 2.01
C SER A 64 28.28 -12.72 3.03
N LEU A 65 29.49 -12.43 2.56
CA LEU A 65 30.54 -11.93 3.44
C LEU A 65 29.98 -10.68 4.12
N ASP A 66 30.20 -10.56 5.42
CA ASP A 66 30.02 -9.30 6.14
C ASP A 66 30.81 -8.24 5.35
N VAL A 67 30.12 -7.52 4.47
CA VAL A 67 30.46 -6.13 4.26
C VAL A 67 30.01 -5.54 5.58
N ALA A 68 30.91 -5.60 6.57
CA ALA A 68 30.81 -4.79 7.76
C ALA A 68 30.29 -3.46 7.25
N ALA A 69 29.05 -3.12 7.64
CA ALA A 69 28.44 -1.88 7.23
C ALA A 69 29.53 -0.84 7.45
N GLU A 70 30.13 -0.36 6.36
CA GLU A 70 30.86 0.88 6.44
C GLU A 70 29.85 1.78 7.10
N GLN A 71 30.28 2.34 8.21
CA GLN A 71 29.48 3.15 9.11
C GLN A 71 29.08 4.39 8.33
N ASP A 72 28.15 4.22 7.40
CA ASP A 72 27.75 5.22 6.44
C ASP A 72 26.64 6.01 7.12
N SER A 73 27.09 6.73 8.14
CA SER A 73 26.53 7.93 8.78
C SER A 73 27.27 8.18 10.10
N ALA A 74 28.60 8.01 10.15
CA ALA A 74 29.37 8.92 10.98
C ALA A 74 29.38 10.26 10.23
N LEU A 75 28.30 11.03 10.36
CA LEU A 75 28.39 12.46 10.10
C LEU A 75 29.61 12.93 10.89
N GLU A 76 30.62 13.47 10.19
CA GLU A 76 31.79 14.09 10.82
C GLU A 76 31.30 14.91 12.02
N PRO A 77 31.90 14.76 13.22
CA PRO A 77 31.37 15.34 14.44
C PRO A 77 31.25 16.85 14.29
N SER A 78 30.07 17.30 13.88
CA SER A 78 29.76 18.71 13.79
C SER A 78 29.42 19.18 15.21
N PRO A 79 29.75 20.43 15.56
CA PRO A 79 29.51 20.96 16.90
C PRO A 79 28.02 20.98 17.30
N TYR A 80 27.11 20.67 16.37
CA TYR A 80 25.66 20.67 16.55
C TYR A 80 25.03 19.27 16.35
N ALA A 81 25.83 18.21 16.18
CA ALA A 81 25.30 16.84 16.06
C ALA A 81 24.87 16.29 17.43
N VAL A 82 23.66 15.74 17.52
CA VAL A 82 23.11 15.14 18.75
C VAL A 82 22.73 13.68 18.49
N THR A 83 23.28 12.77 19.30
CA THR A 83 22.91 11.35 19.28
C THR A 83 22.07 11.01 20.50
N LEU A 84 20.84 10.52 20.28
CA LEU A 84 19.90 10.13 21.33
C LEU A 84 19.68 8.62 21.33
N SER A 85 19.74 7.99 22.50
CA SER A 85 19.48 6.55 22.64
C SER A 85 18.84 6.26 24.00
N ALA A 86 17.85 5.36 24.02
CA ALA A 86 17.10 4.99 25.22
C ALA A 86 16.70 3.51 25.19
N GLY A 87 16.52 2.90 26.37
CA GLY A 87 16.14 1.50 26.51
C GLY A 87 14.64 1.23 26.45
N ASP A 88 13.81 2.27 26.52
CA ASP A 88 12.35 2.20 26.52
C ASP A 88 11.76 3.55 26.04
N PRO A 89 10.49 3.57 25.58
CA PRO A 89 9.89 4.77 25.00
C PRO A 89 9.65 5.91 26.00
N TYR A 90 9.49 5.62 27.29
CA TYR A 90 9.32 6.65 28.32
C TYR A 90 10.64 7.37 28.57
N ALA A 91 11.73 6.62 28.71
CA ALA A 91 13.08 7.17 28.84
C ALA A 91 13.52 7.98 27.61
N LEU A 92 13.07 7.61 26.41
CA LEU A 92 13.32 8.42 25.21
C LEU A 92 12.62 9.77 25.30
N THR A 93 11.34 9.77 25.69
CA THR A 93 10.51 10.98 25.78
C THR A 93 11.10 11.97 26.79
N GLU A 94 11.58 11.46 27.93
CA GLU A 94 12.26 12.27 28.94
C GLU A 94 13.54 12.92 28.39
N LYS A 95 14.39 12.15 27.70
CA LYS A 95 15.63 12.66 27.09
C LYS A 95 15.36 13.73 26.02
N ILE A 96 14.32 13.53 25.21
CA ILE A 96 13.90 14.52 24.21
C ILE A 96 13.41 15.80 24.89
N GLY A 97 12.62 15.69 25.96
CA GLY A 97 12.12 16.84 26.73
C GLY A 97 13.25 17.69 27.31
N VAL A 98 14.25 17.04 27.92
CA VAL A 98 15.42 17.73 28.48
C VAL A 98 16.24 18.44 27.39
N LEU A 99 16.44 17.79 26.25
CA LEU A 99 17.13 18.42 25.12
C LEU A 99 16.38 19.65 24.61
N PHE A 100 15.05 19.55 24.50
CA PHE A 100 14.22 20.66 24.06
C PHE A 100 14.30 21.85 25.02
N GLU A 101 14.20 21.61 26.33
CA GLU A 101 14.36 22.67 27.34
C GLU A 101 15.75 23.32 27.27
N TYR A 102 16.81 22.51 27.09
CA TYR A 102 18.17 23.02 26.94
C TYR A 102 18.32 23.92 25.72
N LEU A 103 17.79 23.51 24.57
CA LEU A 103 17.82 24.31 23.35
C LEU A 103 17.01 25.60 23.50
N GLN A 104 15.83 25.54 24.12
CA GLN A 104 14.99 26.71 24.32
C GLN A 104 15.58 27.71 25.32
N ALA A 105 16.30 27.23 26.34
CA ALA A 105 16.99 28.07 27.31
C ALA A 105 18.25 28.74 26.71
N GLN A 106 19.02 28.02 25.90
CA GLN A 106 20.27 28.49 25.33
C GLN A 106 20.08 29.29 24.03
N PHE A 107 19.05 28.96 23.27
CA PHE A 107 18.67 29.59 22.01
C PHE A 107 17.16 29.90 22.03
N PRO A 108 16.72 30.88 22.84
CA PRO A 108 15.33 31.31 22.79
C PRO A 108 14.99 31.73 21.36
N ALA A 109 13.83 31.32 20.85
CA ALA A 109 13.35 31.71 19.53
C ALA A 109 13.06 33.22 19.52
N MET A 110 14.09 34.05 19.34
CA MET A 110 13.93 35.47 19.07
C MET A 110 13.72 35.66 17.58
N SER A 111 12.50 36.07 17.20
CA SER A 111 12.27 36.77 15.94
C SER A 111 12.83 38.18 16.13
N PRO A 112 13.89 38.60 15.41
CA PRO A 112 14.42 39.94 15.58
C PRO A 112 13.46 40.91 14.88
N VAL A 113 12.52 41.47 15.63
CA VAL A 113 11.86 42.71 15.24
C VAL A 113 12.14 43.71 16.36
N GLU A 114 13.30 44.36 16.28
CA GLU A 114 13.45 45.66 16.92
C GLU A 114 12.60 46.63 16.09
N LEU A 115 11.48 47.07 16.65
CA LEU A 115 10.71 48.18 16.12
C LEU A 115 11.50 49.47 16.38
N ASP A 116 12.43 49.80 15.48
CA ASP A 116 12.93 51.16 15.39
C ASP A 116 11.88 51.98 14.60
N GLU A 117 11.23 52.94 15.25
CA GLU A 117 10.18 53.80 14.66
C GLU A 117 10.77 54.84 13.67
N GLY A 118 11.76 54.46 12.85
CA GLY A 118 12.66 55.42 12.21
C GLY A 118 12.87 55.33 10.70
N ASP A 119 12.74 54.16 10.04
CA ASP A 119 13.25 54.03 8.66
C ASP A 119 12.31 53.27 7.71
N GLU A 120 11.95 53.91 6.58
CA GLU A 120 11.19 53.33 5.45
C GLU A 120 12.06 52.40 4.59
N SER A 121 12.73 51.43 5.23
CA SER A 121 13.43 50.37 4.50
C SER A 121 12.88 49.01 4.92
N ASP A 122 12.37 48.29 3.92
CA ASP A 122 11.81 46.94 4.02
C ASP A 122 12.63 46.08 5.00
N PRO A 123 12.03 45.47 6.03
CA PRO A 123 12.77 44.66 6.97
C PRO A 123 13.40 43.49 6.21
N ALA A 124 14.71 43.31 6.39
CA ALA A 124 15.44 42.18 5.84
C ALA A 124 14.80 40.87 6.34
N ARG A 125 13.94 40.27 5.51
CA ARG A 125 13.40 38.94 5.78
C ARG A 125 14.56 37.96 5.82
N SER A 126 14.66 37.20 6.91
CA SER A 126 15.48 36.00 6.96
C SER A 126 15.21 35.12 5.74
N PRO A 127 16.20 34.44 5.15
CA PRO A 127 15.95 33.38 4.20
C PRO A 127 15.11 32.33 4.95
N GLN A 128 13.81 32.32 4.72
CA GLN A 128 12.96 31.23 5.17
C GLN A 128 13.23 30.10 4.20
N GLU A 129 14.12 29.17 4.57
CA GLU A 129 13.99 27.82 4.02
C GLU A 129 12.62 27.31 4.48
N GLU A 130 11.74 27.15 3.51
CA GLU A 130 10.35 26.74 3.69
C GLU A 130 10.33 25.25 4.07
N SER A 131 10.71 24.95 5.31
CA SER A 131 10.45 23.64 5.90
C SER A 131 8.98 23.58 6.27
N GLY A 132 8.15 23.27 5.27
CA GLY A 132 6.73 23.00 5.46
C GLY A 132 6.53 21.80 6.39
N PRO A 133 5.50 21.80 7.24
CA PRO A 133 5.19 20.66 8.11
C PRO A 133 4.95 19.41 7.24
N GLY A 134 5.81 18.39 7.40
CA GLY A 134 5.76 17.13 6.65
C GLY A 134 6.92 16.87 5.69
N SER A 135 7.87 17.80 5.54
CA SER A 135 9.11 17.55 4.80
C SER A 135 10.15 16.94 5.74
N TYR A 136 10.37 15.62 5.65
CA TYR A 136 11.41 14.90 6.40
C TYR A 136 12.68 14.67 5.58
N ASP A 137 12.73 15.19 4.35
CA ASP A 137 13.86 15.08 3.42
C ASP A 137 14.90 16.21 3.63
N ASP A 138 14.95 16.83 4.82
CA ASP A 138 16.04 17.73 5.16
C ASP A 138 17.32 16.90 5.34
N PRO A 139 18.33 17.05 4.46
CA PRO A 139 19.54 16.24 4.49
C PRO A 139 20.37 16.45 5.77
N GLN A 140 20.05 17.44 6.60
CA GLN A 140 20.76 17.73 7.84
C GLN A 140 20.18 17.04 9.08
N VAL A 141 18.99 16.42 9.01
CA VAL A 141 18.33 15.77 10.16
C VAL A 141 18.27 14.25 9.97
N ALA A 142 19.36 13.56 10.29
CA ALA A 142 19.41 12.10 10.29
C ALA A 142 18.87 11.50 11.61
N LEU A 143 17.57 11.17 11.65
CA LEU A 143 16.98 10.42 12.76
C LEU A 143 17.33 8.93 12.65
N THR A 144 18.42 8.53 13.29
CA THR A 144 18.79 7.11 13.40
C THR A 144 18.12 6.49 14.62
N LEU A 145 17.03 5.74 14.41
CA LEU A 145 16.45 4.91 15.46
C LEU A 145 17.49 3.85 15.88
N PRO A 146 17.69 3.58 17.19
CA PRO A 146 18.48 2.43 17.61
C PRO A 146 17.75 1.18 17.15
N ARG A 147 18.14 0.66 15.98
CA ARG A 147 17.80 -0.69 15.57
C ARG A 147 18.30 -1.57 16.69
N THR A 148 17.41 -2.31 17.36
CA THR A 148 17.79 -3.43 18.20
C THR A 148 18.72 -4.26 17.34
N THR A 149 20.01 -4.22 17.63
CA THR A 149 21.05 -4.95 16.93
C THR A 149 20.88 -6.41 17.27
N SER A 150 19.87 -7.04 16.67
CA SER A 150 20.09 -8.39 16.20
C SER A 150 21.11 -8.24 15.08
N VAL A 151 22.37 -8.46 15.45
CA VAL A 151 23.48 -8.68 14.52
C VAL A 151 23.23 -10.02 13.83
N ALA A 152 22.09 -10.14 13.15
CA ALA A 152 21.94 -11.14 12.12
C ALA A 152 22.75 -10.55 10.97
N SER A 153 23.95 -11.11 10.76
CA SER A 153 24.65 -11.20 9.49
C SER A 153 23.81 -10.55 8.40
N ALA A 154 24.17 -9.33 7.96
CA ALA A 154 23.34 -8.62 7.00
C ALA A 154 23.42 -9.38 5.68
N LEU A 155 22.55 -10.39 5.54
CA LEU A 155 22.38 -11.15 4.33
C LEU A 155 22.11 -10.11 3.25
N VAL A 156 22.99 -10.01 2.25
CA VAL A 156 22.80 -9.06 1.16
C VAL A 156 21.47 -9.42 0.53
N ALA A 157 20.48 -8.54 0.74
CA ALA A 157 19.13 -8.72 0.25
C ALA A 157 19.19 -8.62 -1.27
N THR A 158 18.43 -9.47 -1.96
CA THR A 158 18.49 -9.53 -3.42
C THR A 158 17.11 -9.48 -4.05
N PRO A 159 17.02 -9.01 -5.31
CA PRO A 159 15.76 -9.04 -6.02
C PRO A 159 15.19 -10.45 -6.12
N ILE A 160 13.87 -10.53 -6.15
CA ILE A 160 13.12 -11.79 -6.32
C ILE A 160 12.13 -11.65 -7.46
N ASN A 161 11.96 -12.72 -8.24
CA ASN A 161 10.87 -12.81 -9.20
C ASN A 161 9.63 -13.37 -8.50
N ILE A 162 8.50 -12.71 -8.70
CA ILE A 162 7.19 -13.22 -8.30
C ILE A 162 6.34 -13.46 -9.54
N THR A 163 5.57 -14.54 -9.52
CA THR A 163 4.62 -14.87 -10.58
C THR A 163 3.23 -14.94 -9.97
N ILE A 164 2.33 -14.09 -10.46
CA ILE A 164 0.92 -14.13 -10.12
C ILE A 164 0.21 -15.02 -11.13
N LEU A 165 -0.49 -16.04 -10.66
CA LEU A 165 -1.21 -17.02 -11.47
C LEU A 165 -2.71 -16.89 -11.28
N GLN A 166 -3.45 -16.92 -12.38
CA GLN A 166 -4.89 -17.12 -12.39
C GLN A 166 -5.19 -18.58 -12.72
N LEU A 167 -5.98 -19.23 -11.87
CA LEU A 167 -6.24 -20.65 -11.94
C LEU A 167 -7.74 -20.98 -11.89
N ARG A 168 -8.11 -22.03 -12.62
CA ARG A 168 -9.45 -22.63 -12.53
C ARG A 168 -9.59 -23.50 -11.28
N ASP A 169 -8.52 -24.17 -10.87
CA ASP A 169 -8.46 -25.08 -9.72
C ASP A 169 -7.06 -25.07 -9.10
N ASP A 170 -6.95 -25.25 -7.78
CA ASP A 170 -5.69 -25.20 -7.04
C ASP A 170 -5.05 -26.58 -6.81
N SER A 171 -5.74 -27.67 -7.13
CA SER A 171 -5.27 -29.04 -6.84
C SER A 171 -3.94 -29.35 -7.52
N LEU A 172 -3.76 -28.99 -8.79
CA LEU A 172 -2.50 -29.25 -9.50
C LEU A 172 -1.36 -28.40 -8.94
N LEU A 173 -1.61 -27.12 -8.62
CA LEU A 173 -0.61 -26.26 -8.03
C LEU A 173 -0.14 -26.79 -6.66
N ARG A 174 -1.06 -27.34 -5.86
CA ARG A 174 -0.73 -27.89 -4.53
C ARG A 174 0.14 -29.14 -4.58
N ASN A 175 0.05 -29.91 -5.66
CA ASN A 175 0.74 -31.18 -5.83
C ASN A 175 1.96 -31.08 -6.77
N THR A 176 2.29 -29.89 -7.25
CA THR A 176 3.41 -29.64 -8.16
C THR A 176 4.66 -29.21 -7.39
N VAL A 177 5.83 -29.50 -7.96
CA VAL A 177 7.14 -29.05 -7.45
C VAL A 177 7.60 -27.77 -8.13
N TYR A 178 8.42 -26.98 -7.43
CA TYR A 178 8.91 -25.68 -7.90
C TYR A 178 9.56 -25.74 -9.30
N GLN A 179 10.47 -26.70 -9.52
CA GLN A 179 11.22 -26.86 -10.78
C GLN A 179 10.33 -26.97 -12.03
N LEU A 180 9.15 -27.58 -11.91
CA LEU A 180 8.24 -27.73 -13.05
C LEU A 180 7.51 -26.42 -13.36
N LEU A 181 7.21 -25.62 -12.32
CA LEU A 181 6.56 -24.32 -12.47
C LEU A 181 7.52 -23.28 -13.03
N GLU A 182 8.80 -23.35 -12.64
CA GLU A 182 9.85 -22.48 -13.18
C GLU A 182 10.09 -22.74 -14.68
N GLN A 183 10.07 -24.00 -15.11
CA GLN A 183 10.27 -24.34 -16.52
C GLN A 183 9.09 -23.95 -17.41
N ASP A 184 7.89 -24.40 -17.05
CA ASP A 184 6.68 -24.13 -17.82
C ASP A 184 5.43 -24.29 -16.93
N PRO A 185 4.89 -23.19 -16.39
CA PRO A 185 3.73 -23.24 -15.51
C PRO A 185 2.48 -23.73 -16.24
N ALA A 186 2.34 -23.42 -17.55
CA ALA A 186 1.20 -23.85 -18.35
C ALA A 186 1.20 -25.37 -18.54
N LYS A 187 2.37 -25.96 -18.77
CA LYS A 187 2.52 -27.42 -18.89
C LYS A 187 2.35 -28.14 -17.57
N ALA A 188 2.87 -27.57 -16.47
CA ALA A 188 2.77 -28.15 -15.14
C ALA A 188 1.31 -28.19 -14.64
N LEU A 189 0.58 -27.09 -14.85
CA LEU A 189 -0.78 -26.91 -14.38
C LEU A 189 -1.85 -27.32 -15.41
N ARG A 190 -1.45 -27.61 -16.66
CA ARG A 190 -2.32 -28.16 -17.71
C ARG A 190 -3.60 -27.32 -17.87
N SER A 191 -4.77 -27.95 -17.79
CA SER A 191 -6.07 -27.30 -17.97
C SER A 191 -6.52 -26.43 -16.79
N THR A 192 -5.77 -26.38 -15.68
CA THR A 192 -6.10 -25.50 -14.55
C THR A 192 -5.44 -24.13 -14.68
N TYR A 193 -4.42 -24.01 -15.55
CA TYR A 193 -3.77 -22.76 -15.90
C TYR A 193 -4.67 -21.88 -16.76
N ILE A 194 -4.74 -20.59 -16.44
CA ILE A 194 -5.43 -19.59 -17.26
C ILE A 194 -4.44 -18.54 -17.74
N ARG A 195 -3.73 -17.88 -16.81
CA ARG A 195 -2.80 -16.79 -17.08
C ARG A 195 -1.73 -16.70 -15.99
N SER A 196 -0.56 -16.20 -16.35
CA SER A 196 0.51 -15.79 -15.45
C SER A 196 0.97 -14.37 -15.75
N ASP A 197 1.37 -13.65 -14.72
CA ASP A 197 2.00 -12.34 -14.83
C ASP A 197 3.26 -12.33 -13.93
N ASP A 198 4.41 -12.02 -14.51
CA ASP A 198 5.71 -12.02 -13.84
C ASP A 198 6.14 -10.61 -13.41
N TYR A 199 6.66 -10.49 -12.20
CA TYR A 199 7.13 -9.23 -11.64
C TYR A 199 8.44 -9.40 -10.87
N LEU A 200 9.39 -8.53 -11.18
CA LEU A 200 10.62 -8.40 -10.41
C LEU A 200 10.42 -7.41 -9.26
N LEU A 201 10.75 -7.82 -8.04
CA LEU A 201 10.70 -6.99 -6.84
C LEU A 201 12.10 -6.79 -6.28
N ARG A 202 12.41 -5.56 -5.87
CA ARG A 202 13.63 -5.22 -5.13
C ARG A 202 13.38 -5.33 -3.61
N PRO A 203 14.43 -5.56 -2.80
CA PRO A 203 14.30 -5.50 -1.35
C PRO A 203 13.73 -4.17 -0.86
N GLY A 204 12.76 -4.20 0.04
CA GLY A 204 12.08 -3.01 0.57
C GLY A 204 11.11 -2.34 -0.41
N GLN A 205 10.91 -2.89 -1.61
CA GLN A 205 10.08 -2.27 -2.62
C GLN A 205 8.59 -2.50 -2.33
N PHE A 206 7.82 -1.42 -2.44
CA PHE A 206 6.39 -1.47 -2.61
C PHE A 206 6.02 -1.37 -4.10
N LYS A 207 5.10 -2.21 -4.55
CA LYS A 207 4.57 -2.19 -5.92
C LYS A 207 3.05 -2.34 -5.91
N TYR A 208 2.38 -1.39 -6.56
CA TYR A 208 0.93 -1.41 -6.77
C TYR A 208 0.60 -1.84 -8.19
N ILE A 209 -0.33 -2.78 -8.33
CA ILE A 209 -0.91 -3.20 -9.61
C ILE A 209 -2.39 -2.75 -9.59
N PRO A 210 -2.82 -1.92 -10.56
CA PRO A 210 -4.19 -1.42 -10.59
C PRO A 210 -5.21 -2.53 -10.84
N PHE A 211 -6.49 -2.21 -10.63
CA PHE A 211 -7.59 -3.14 -10.86
C PHE A 211 -7.61 -3.62 -12.32
N GLU A 212 -7.48 -4.93 -12.50
CA GLU A 212 -7.60 -5.59 -13.81
C GLU A 212 -8.71 -6.65 -13.77
N PRO A 213 -9.56 -6.74 -14.82
CA PRO A 213 -10.58 -7.78 -14.89
C PRO A 213 -9.94 -9.17 -15.00
N ILE A 214 -10.37 -10.10 -14.14
CA ILE A 214 -9.93 -11.49 -14.19
C ILE A 214 -10.70 -12.26 -15.25
N HIS A 215 -10.12 -13.38 -15.69
CA HIS A 215 -10.80 -14.27 -16.62
C HIS A 215 -12.07 -14.88 -15.99
N ALA A 216 -13.13 -15.07 -16.77
CA ALA A 216 -14.43 -15.55 -16.28
C ALA A 216 -14.39 -16.96 -15.64
N GLU A 217 -13.34 -17.73 -15.92
CA GLU A 217 -13.12 -19.06 -15.38
C GLU A 217 -12.16 -19.09 -14.18
N THR A 218 -11.57 -17.95 -13.82
CA THR A 218 -10.66 -17.83 -12.67
C THR A 218 -11.42 -18.01 -11.37
N ARG A 219 -11.03 -19.03 -10.59
CA ARG A 219 -11.59 -19.33 -9.27
C ARG A 219 -10.56 -19.12 -8.15
N PHE A 220 -9.29 -19.18 -8.51
CA PHE A 220 -8.18 -19.06 -7.58
C PHE A 220 -7.13 -18.13 -8.17
N VAL A 221 -6.55 -17.30 -7.30
CA VAL A 221 -5.35 -16.54 -7.58
C VAL A 221 -4.24 -17.11 -6.71
N ALA A 222 -3.11 -17.40 -7.32
CA ALA A 222 -1.93 -17.87 -6.63
C ALA A 222 -0.77 -16.91 -6.86
N VAL A 223 0.11 -16.79 -5.88
CA VAL A 223 1.37 -16.08 -6.03
C VAL A 223 2.51 -17.03 -5.69
N ILE A 224 3.47 -17.08 -6.58
CA ILE A 224 4.70 -17.86 -6.47
C ILE A 224 5.86 -16.87 -6.34
N ALA A 225 6.82 -17.16 -5.47
CA ALA A 225 8.04 -16.38 -5.31
C ALA A 225 9.28 -17.28 -5.47
N ASP A 226 10.24 -16.82 -6.27
CA ASP A 226 11.48 -17.53 -6.57
C ASP A 226 12.53 -17.36 -5.45
N TYR A 227 12.30 -18.02 -4.32
CA TYR A 227 13.26 -18.03 -3.22
C TYR A 227 14.46 -18.92 -3.53
N ARG A 228 15.66 -18.44 -3.21
CA ARG A 228 16.90 -19.24 -3.32
C ARG A 228 16.87 -20.54 -2.52
N GLY A 229 16.19 -20.52 -1.37
CA GLY A 229 16.04 -21.66 -0.46
C GLY A 229 14.63 -22.24 -0.45
N HIS A 230 14.11 -22.64 -1.62
CA HIS A 230 12.73 -23.14 -1.78
C HIS A 230 12.37 -24.33 -0.88
N GLU A 231 13.35 -25.09 -0.37
CA GLU A 231 13.11 -26.23 0.53
C GLU A 231 12.61 -25.82 1.92
N ASN A 232 13.07 -24.68 2.43
CA ASN A 232 12.69 -24.15 3.74
C ASN A 232 11.78 -22.93 3.64
N ALA A 233 11.42 -22.51 2.43
CA ALA A 233 10.61 -21.34 2.19
C ALA A 233 9.18 -21.72 1.75
N SER A 234 8.18 -21.02 2.29
CA SER A 234 6.81 -21.09 1.78
C SER A 234 6.70 -20.21 0.54
N TRP A 235 7.15 -20.75 -0.59
CA TRP A 235 7.27 -20.04 -1.88
C TRP A 235 5.95 -19.88 -2.64
N ARG A 236 4.86 -20.50 -2.19
CA ARG A 236 3.54 -20.41 -2.84
C ARG A 236 2.44 -20.11 -1.84
N GLN A 237 1.50 -19.28 -2.28
CA GLN A 237 0.24 -19.05 -1.58
C GLN A 237 -0.92 -18.98 -2.57
N VAL A 238 -2.08 -19.49 -2.18
CA VAL A 238 -3.29 -19.54 -3.02
C VAL A 238 -4.48 -18.97 -2.26
N LEU A 239 -5.26 -18.13 -2.94
CA LEU A 239 -6.49 -17.55 -2.43
C LEU A 239 -7.65 -17.86 -3.39
N ARG A 240 -8.79 -18.25 -2.84
CA ARG A 240 -10.02 -18.45 -3.60
C ARG A 240 -10.73 -17.12 -3.78
N ILE A 241 -11.08 -16.79 -5.02
CA ILE A 241 -11.80 -15.56 -5.34
C ILE A 241 -13.08 -15.84 -6.15
N PRO A 242 -14.13 -15.03 -5.99
CA PRO A 242 -15.32 -15.13 -6.82
C PRO A 242 -15.05 -14.62 -8.23
N PRO A 243 -15.53 -15.30 -9.28
CA PRO A 243 -15.22 -14.96 -10.68
C PRO A 243 -15.95 -13.72 -11.21
N ARG A 244 -17.05 -13.29 -10.57
CA ARG A 244 -17.89 -12.19 -11.04
C ARG A 244 -18.34 -11.25 -9.93
N GLY A 245 -18.46 -9.99 -10.31
CA GLY A 245 -19.18 -8.96 -9.59
C GLY A 245 -18.57 -8.49 -8.29
N ARG A 246 -17.23 -8.57 -8.17
CA ARG A 246 -16.48 -7.99 -7.06
C ARG A 246 -15.27 -7.22 -7.56
N GLN A 247 -14.93 -6.15 -6.85
CA GLN A 247 -13.61 -5.54 -6.92
C GLN A 247 -12.89 -5.93 -5.64
N ILE A 248 -11.71 -6.51 -5.76
CA ILE A 248 -10.96 -7.09 -4.64
C ILE A 248 -9.56 -6.52 -4.64
N MET A 249 -9.14 -5.96 -3.51
CA MET A 249 -7.75 -5.58 -3.28
C MET A 249 -7.02 -6.73 -2.59
N LEU A 250 -5.91 -7.19 -3.15
CA LEU A 250 -5.11 -8.28 -2.61
C LEU A 250 -3.77 -7.76 -2.10
N SER A 251 -3.49 -8.00 -0.82
CA SER A 251 -2.19 -7.70 -0.23
C SER A 251 -1.26 -8.90 -0.33
N VAL A 252 -0.08 -8.67 -0.92
CA VAL A 252 1.00 -9.63 -1.09
C VAL A 252 2.19 -9.18 -0.26
N LEU A 253 2.43 -9.85 0.86
CA LEU A 253 3.61 -9.62 1.70
C LEU A 253 4.67 -10.67 1.35
N VAL A 254 5.82 -10.21 0.88
CA VAL A 254 6.96 -11.07 0.53
C VAL A 254 8.03 -10.91 1.60
N ASN A 255 8.10 -11.88 2.51
CA ASN A 255 9.11 -11.93 3.57
C ASN A 255 10.35 -12.72 3.10
N ASP A 256 11.28 -12.95 4.02
CA ASP A 256 12.57 -13.58 3.70
C ASP A 256 12.45 -15.08 3.37
N THR A 257 11.46 -15.75 3.96
CA THR A 257 11.26 -17.21 3.85
C THR A 257 9.82 -17.60 3.52
N HIS A 258 8.88 -16.67 3.42
CA HIS A 258 7.50 -17.01 3.13
C HIS A 258 6.76 -15.86 2.47
N ILE A 259 5.78 -16.20 1.65
CA ILE A 259 4.83 -15.27 1.06
C ILE A 259 3.47 -15.36 1.75
N VAL A 260 2.84 -14.22 1.95
CA VAL A 260 1.48 -14.11 2.46
C VAL A 260 0.64 -13.38 1.43
N LEU A 261 -0.48 -13.99 1.05
CA LEU A 261 -1.51 -13.42 0.19
C LEU A 261 -2.81 -13.37 0.97
N LYS A 262 -3.39 -12.19 1.09
CA LYS A 262 -4.66 -11.95 1.77
C LYS A 262 -5.50 -10.96 0.98
N GLU A 263 -6.81 -11.04 1.15
CA GLU A 263 -7.71 -9.95 0.77
C GLU A 263 -7.54 -8.80 1.79
N GLU A 264 -7.48 -7.58 1.29
CA GLU A 264 -7.43 -6.35 2.09
C GLU A 264 -8.87 -5.97 2.48
N ASP A 265 -9.11 -5.70 3.77
CA ASP A 265 -10.43 -5.39 4.36
C ASP A 265 -10.84 -3.92 4.16
#